data_AF-A0AB37UBC4-F1
#
_entry.id   AF-A0AB37UBC4-F1
#
_cell.length_a   1.000
_cell.length_b   1.000
_cell.length_c   1.000
_cell.angle_alpha   90.00
_cell.angle_beta   90.00
_cell.angle_gamma   90.00
#
_symmetry.space_group_name_H-M   'P 1'
#
loop_
_entity.id
_entity.type
_entity.pdbx_description
1 polymer ?
#
loop_
_entity_poly.entity_id
_entity_poly.type
_entity_poly.pdbx_seq_one_letter_code
_entity_poly.pdbx_strand_id
1 'polypeptide(L)'
;MCATFLTINCGVSWHHGARHYMNYLVDGDLAIDNWQWQMQAGVTNPLSDTFRIYNPNKNIEDKDSDLRFIYHWIPELQGYSLPEILSLVYQGESHYPAPILNWSQTRKVNGKIVSDLRKRVRERLIAQGGDEYEGAAIAKTTVDKYWKVKDKQYQEYRCRQEKLDFEALKNF
;
A
#
# COMPACT_ATOMS: atom_id res chain seq x y z
N MET A 1 1.13 -5.47 -1.05
CA MET A 1 -0.18 -5.72 -1.69
C MET A 1 -0.99 -6.77 -0.94
N CYS A 2 -0.46 -7.99 -0.76
CA CYS A 2 -1.17 -9.10 -0.11
C CYS A 2 -1.65 -8.80 1.31
N ALA A 3 -0.83 -8.11 2.12
CA ALA A 3 -1.22 -7.76 3.49
C ALA A 3 -2.46 -6.87 3.57
N THR A 4 -2.54 -5.81 2.75
CA THR A 4 -3.71 -4.94 2.64
C THR A 4 -4.91 -5.68 2.03
N PHE A 5 -4.69 -6.60 1.11
CA PHE A 5 -5.76 -7.44 0.56
C PHE A 5 -6.42 -8.29 1.67
N LEU A 6 -5.61 -8.99 2.46
CA LEU A 6 -6.11 -9.81 3.57
C LEU A 6 -6.79 -8.96 4.65
N THR A 7 -6.12 -7.90 5.09
CA THR A 7 -6.52 -7.17 6.30
C THR A 7 -7.66 -6.18 6.06
N ILE A 8 -7.60 -5.43 4.96
CA ILE A 8 -8.57 -4.38 4.67
C ILE A 8 -9.63 -4.90 3.70
N ASN A 9 -9.27 -5.58 2.62
CA ASN A 9 -10.27 -6.00 1.63
C ASN A 9 -11.07 -7.20 2.12
N CYS A 10 -10.41 -8.22 2.69
CA CYS A 10 -11.09 -9.40 3.25
C CYS A 10 -11.54 -9.20 4.71
N GLY A 11 -11.00 -8.20 5.42
CA GLY A 11 -11.34 -7.95 6.83
C GLY A 11 -10.75 -8.97 7.82
N VAL A 12 -9.71 -9.70 7.43
CA VAL A 12 -9.10 -10.76 8.25
C VAL A 12 -7.99 -10.18 9.14
N SER A 13 -7.85 -10.67 10.36
CA SER A 13 -6.78 -10.24 11.27
C SER A 13 -5.39 -10.48 10.67
N TRP A 14 -4.51 -9.48 10.79
CA TRP A 14 -3.15 -9.51 10.25
C TRP A 14 -2.30 -10.65 10.84
N HIS A 15 -2.61 -11.11 12.05
CA HIS A 15 -1.92 -12.22 12.72
C HIS A 15 -1.98 -13.52 11.88
N HIS A 16 -3.08 -13.76 11.17
CA HIS A 16 -3.20 -14.94 10.30
C HIS A 16 -2.25 -14.85 9.12
N GLY A 17 -2.12 -13.66 8.53
CA GLY A 17 -1.19 -13.40 7.44
C GLY A 17 0.27 -13.52 7.88
N ALA A 18 0.63 -12.88 9.00
CA ALA A 18 1.97 -12.96 9.59
C ALA A 18 2.36 -14.41 9.90
N ARG A 19 1.49 -15.16 10.57
CA ARG A 19 1.72 -16.59 10.84
C ARG A 19 1.87 -17.41 9.56
N HIS A 20 1.08 -17.13 8.53
CA HIS A 20 1.22 -17.81 7.24
C HIS A 20 2.59 -17.52 6.62
N TYR A 21 3.00 -16.27 6.58
CA TYR A 21 4.29 -15.88 6.01
C TYR A 21 5.47 -16.49 6.77
N MET A 22 5.44 -16.45 8.10
CA MET A 22 6.46 -17.08 8.94
C MET A 22 6.60 -18.59 8.73
N ASN A 23 5.55 -19.29 8.27
CA ASN A 23 5.60 -20.72 7.98
C ASN A 23 6.19 -21.06 6.60
N TYR A 24 6.16 -20.12 5.65
CA TYR A 24 6.48 -20.38 4.23
C TYR A 24 7.64 -19.55 3.67
N LEU A 25 7.96 -18.41 4.28
CA LEU A 25 9.09 -17.58 3.87
C LEU A 25 10.39 -18.13 4.45
N VAL A 26 11.36 -18.39 3.57
CA VAL A 26 12.71 -18.86 3.95
C VAL A 26 13.49 -17.81 4.74
N ASP A 27 13.18 -16.53 4.52
CA ASP A 27 13.77 -15.36 5.17
C ASP A 27 12.88 -14.80 6.29
N GLY A 28 11.95 -15.62 6.82
CA GLY A 28 11.02 -15.22 7.87
C GLY A 28 11.74 -14.77 9.14
N ASP A 29 11.69 -13.47 9.42
CA ASP A 29 12.11 -12.85 10.68
C ASP A 29 10.89 -12.30 11.42
N LEU A 30 10.75 -12.67 12.70
CA LEU A 30 9.57 -12.35 13.50
C LEU A 30 9.38 -10.84 13.68
N ALA A 31 10.47 -10.08 13.85
CA ALA A 31 10.38 -8.64 14.08
C ALA A 31 10.00 -7.90 12.80
N ILE A 32 10.64 -8.26 11.68
CA ILE A 32 10.40 -7.67 10.37
C ILE A 32 8.98 -8.03 9.90
N ASP A 33 8.59 -9.30 9.95
CA ASP A 33 7.28 -9.76 9.47
C ASP A 33 6.14 -9.09 10.24
N ASN A 34 6.15 -9.19 11.57
CA ASN A 34 5.11 -8.57 12.40
C ASN A 34 5.02 -7.06 12.20
N TRP A 35 6.15 -6.37 12.09
CA TRP A 35 6.16 -4.93 11.85
C TRP A 35 5.53 -4.58 10.50
N GLN A 36 5.92 -5.27 9.43
CA GLN A 36 5.38 -5.04 8.08
C GLN A 36 3.87 -5.32 8.04
N TRP A 37 3.40 -6.41 8.66
CA TRP A 37 1.98 -6.72 8.73
C TRP A 37 1.17 -5.66 9.48
N GLN A 38 1.66 -5.20 10.63
CA GLN A 38 1.00 -4.13 11.40
C GLN A 38 0.93 -2.82 10.60
N MET A 39 2.01 -2.46 9.91
CA MET A 39 2.03 -1.25 9.07
C MET A 39 1.00 -1.35 7.94
N GLN A 40 0.97 -2.47 7.22
CA GLN A 40 0.09 -2.64 6.07
C GLN A 40 -1.39 -2.87 6.45
N ALA A 41 -1.64 -3.31 7.68
CA ALA A 41 -2.97 -3.39 8.28
C ALA A 41 -3.50 -2.04 8.77
N GLY A 42 -2.66 -0.98 8.77
CA GLY A 42 -3.03 0.35 9.28
C GLY A 42 -3.09 0.44 10.81
N VAL A 43 -2.47 -0.51 11.52
CA VAL A 43 -2.41 -0.56 13.00
C VAL A 43 -1.36 0.41 13.53
N THR A 44 -0.27 0.64 12.79
CA THR A 44 0.82 1.52 13.23
C THR A 44 0.52 2.99 12.96
N ASN A 45 1.28 3.85 13.65
CA ASN A 45 1.25 5.30 13.52
C ASN A 45 -0.17 5.89 13.65
N PRO A 46 -0.79 5.79 14.84
CA PRO A 46 -2.18 6.21 15.07
C PRO A 46 -2.38 7.74 14.90
N LEU A 47 -1.31 8.53 15.01
CA LEU A 47 -1.35 9.98 14.81
C LEU A 47 -1.31 10.42 13.34
N SER A 48 -1.10 9.50 12.39
CA SER A 48 -1.19 9.77 10.95
C SER A 48 -2.63 9.71 10.46
N ASP A 49 -3.03 10.71 9.67
CA ASP A 49 -4.38 10.84 9.11
C ASP A 49 -4.69 9.85 7.99
N THR A 50 -3.66 9.25 7.39
CA THR A 50 -3.82 8.34 6.27
C THR A 50 -3.13 7.01 6.51
N PHE A 51 -3.63 5.98 5.83
CA PHE A 51 -3.01 4.68 5.73
C PHE A 51 -3.11 4.22 4.27
N ARG A 52 -2.23 3.30 3.88
CA ARG A 52 -2.07 2.93 2.48
C ARG A 52 -2.98 1.75 2.13
N ILE A 53 -3.76 1.91 1.07
CA ILE A 53 -4.49 0.82 0.42
C ILE A 53 -3.99 0.71 -1.01
N TYR A 54 -3.40 -0.43 -1.36
CA TYR A 54 -2.89 -0.68 -2.70
C TYR A 54 -4.02 -1.00 -3.68
N ASN A 55 -3.88 -0.50 -4.91
CA ASN A 55 -4.74 -0.86 -6.04
C ASN A 55 -4.06 -1.99 -6.84
N PRO A 56 -4.63 -3.21 -6.88
CA PRO A 56 -4.06 -4.33 -7.63
C PRO A 56 -3.82 -3.98 -9.11
N ASN A 57 -4.81 -3.38 -9.77
CA ASN A 57 -4.75 -3.07 -11.21
C ASN A 57 -3.57 -2.14 -11.52
N LYS A 58 -3.45 -1.05 -10.74
CA LYS A 58 -2.34 -0.10 -10.89
C LYS A 58 -0.98 -0.74 -10.59
N ASN A 59 -0.91 -1.66 -9.62
CA ASN A 59 0.36 -2.34 -9.34
C ASN A 59 0.80 -3.23 -10.51
N ILE A 60 -0.14 -3.87 -11.21
CA ILE A 60 0.17 -4.65 -12.40
C ILE A 60 0.69 -3.71 -13.50
N GLU A 61 0.00 -2.62 -13.79
CA GLU A 61 0.44 -1.62 -14.77
C GLU A 61 1.85 -1.07 -14.46
N ASP A 62 2.11 -0.72 -13.20
CA ASP A 62 3.36 -0.09 -12.77
C ASP A 62 4.54 -1.08 -12.65
N LYS A 63 4.28 -2.37 -12.37
CA LYS A 63 5.32 -3.35 -12.00
C LYS A 63 5.45 -4.54 -12.93
N ASP A 64 4.41 -4.88 -13.67
CA ASP A 64 4.35 -6.05 -14.55
C ASP A 64 3.53 -5.73 -15.81
N SER A 65 3.90 -4.66 -16.51
CA SER A 65 3.20 -4.20 -17.73
C SER A 65 3.16 -5.27 -18.84
N ASP A 66 4.18 -6.12 -18.89
CA ASP A 66 4.31 -7.22 -19.84
C ASP A 66 3.65 -8.52 -19.34
N LEU A 67 3.05 -8.51 -18.14
CA LEU A 67 2.42 -9.67 -17.49
C LEU A 67 3.33 -10.88 -17.30
N ARG A 68 4.66 -10.69 -17.29
CA ARG A 68 5.63 -11.78 -17.20
C ARG A 68 5.52 -12.50 -15.87
N PHE A 69 5.33 -11.75 -14.77
CA PHE A 69 5.17 -12.35 -13.46
C PHE A 69 3.85 -13.13 -13.37
N ILE A 70 2.76 -12.53 -13.86
CA ILE A 70 1.44 -13.18 -13.86
C ILE A 70 1.48 -14.47 -14.69
N TYR A 71 1.99 -14.45 -15.91
CA TYR A 71 2.05 -15.64 -16.78
C TYR A 71 2.96 -16.74 -16.25
N HIS A 72 3.98 -16.39 -15.45
CA HIS A 72 4.85 -17.38 -14.84
C HIS A 72 4.15 -18.13 -13.70
N TRP A 73 3.41 -17.42 -12.83
CA TRP A 73 2.78 -18.00 -11.64
C TRP A 73 1.34 -18.46 -11.85
N ILE A 74 0.66 -17.93 -12.86
CA ILE A 74 -0.74 -18.20 -13.21
C ILE A 74 -0.78 -18.52 -14.71
N PRO A 75 -0.31 -19.71 -15.11
CA PRO A 75 -0.23 -20.08 -16.52
C PRO A 75 -1.61 -20.14 -17.18
N GLU A 76 -2.70 -20.29 -16.42
CA GLU A 76 -4.07 -20.31 -16.95
C GLU A 76 -4.52 -18.97 -17.53
N LEU A 77 -3.78 -17.88 -17.24
CA LEU A 77 -4.02 -16.56 -17.80
C LEU A 77 -3.11 -16.26 -19.01
N GLN A 78 -2.23 -17.18 -19.41
CA GLN A 78 -1.40 -16.99 -20.60
C GLN A 78 -2.29 -16.83 -21.84
N GLY A 79 -2.03 -15.76 -22.60
CA GLY A 79 -2.79 -15.42 -23.81
C GLY A 79 -3.81 -14.30 -23.62
N TYR A 80 -4.14 -13.91 -22.38
CA TYR A 80 -5.02 -12.78 -22.11
C TYR A 80 -4.22 -11.52 -21.82
N SER A 81 -4.49 -10.46 -22.58
CA SER A 81 -3.94 -9.13 -22.32
C SER A 81 -4.46 -8.53 -21.01
N LEU A 82 -3.78 -7.51 -20.49
CA LEU A 82 -4.18 -6.85 -19.24
C LEU A 82 -5.64 -6.35 -19.27
N PRO A 83 -6.12 -5.67 -20.34
CA PRO A 83 -7.52 -5.28 -20.42
C PRO A 83 -8.50 -6.47 -20.39
N GLU A 84 -8.16 -7.60 -21.01
CA GLU A 84 -8.98 -8.82 -21.03
C GLU A 84 -9.05 -9.47 -19.64
N ILE A 85 -7.92 -9.50 -18.91
CA ILE A 85 -7.87 -9.96 -17.52
C ILE A 85 -8.75 -9.06 -16.63
N LEU A 86 -8.63 -7.74 -16.77
CA LEU A 86 -9.38 -6.78 -15.95
C LEU A 86 -10.88 -6.77 -16.25
N SER A 87 -11.27 -7.10 -17.48
CA SER A 87 -12.67 -7.22 -17.91
C SER A 87 -13.25 -8.62 -17.74
N LEU A 88 -12.48 -9.55 -17.16
CA LEU A 88 -12.90 -10.92 -16.80
C LEU A 88 -13.22 -11.82 -18.00
N VAL A 89 -12.64 -11.55 -19.17
CA VAL A 89 -12.85 -12.33 -20.40
C VAL A 89 -12.45 -13.80 -20.22
N TYR A 90 -11.44 -14.08 -19.38
CA TYR A 90 -10.96 -15.43 -19.11
C TYR A 90 -11.98 -16.36 -18.43
N GLN A 91 -13.05 -15.83 -17.80
CA GLN A 91 -13.97 -16.65 -16.98
C GLN A 91 -14.74 -17.71 -17.77
N GLY A 92 -14.82 -17.59 -19.09
CA GLY A 92 -15.51 -18.57 -19.95
C GLY A 92 -14.62 -19.72 -20.44
N GLU A 93 -13.30 -19.54 -20.43
CA GLU A 93 -12.35 -20.42 -21.14
C GLU A 93 -11.19 -20.90 -20.25
N SER A 94 -10.84 -20.13 -19.22
CA SER A 94 -9.76 -20.43 -18.29
C SER A 94 -10.28 -21.09 -17.01
N HIS A 95 -9.44 -21.93 -16.39
CA HIS A 95 -9.68 -22.50 -15.07
C HIS A 95 -9.45 -21.50 -13.91
N TYR A 96 -9.01 -20.28 -14.21
CA TYR A 96 -8.75 -19.26 -13.20
C TYR A 96 -10.05 -18.75 -12.57
N PRO A 97 -10.15 -18.70 -11.22
CA PRO A 97 -11.40 -18.37 -10.54
C PRO A 97 -11.81 -16.91 -10.73
N ALA A 98 -13.12 -16.67 -10.62
CA ALA A 98 -13.67 -15.32 -10.56
C ALA A 98 -13.16 -14.56 -9.31
N PRO A 99 -13.04 -13.22 -9.36
CA PRO A 99 -12.64 -12.43 -8.21
C PRO A 99 -13.54 -12.68 -7.00
N ILE A 100 -12.94 -13.05 -5.87
CA ILE A 100 -13.69 -13.37 -4.64
C ILE A 100 -14.42 -12.17 -4.04
N LEU A 101 -14.01 -10.94 -4.41
CA LEU A 101 -14.59 -9.70 -3.92
C LEU A 101 -14.41 -8.56 -4.93
N ASN A 102 -15.23 -7.52 -4.78
CA ASN A 102 -15.04 -6.25 -5.50
C ASN A 102 -14.07 -5.34 -4.73
N TRP A 103 -12.89 -5.10 -5.29
CA TRP A 103 -11.85 -4.26 -4.64
C TRP A 103 -12.30 -2.82 -4.40
N SER A 104 -12.96 -2.19 -5.38
CA SER A 104 -13.39 -0.78 -5.27
C SER A 104 -14.39 -0.58 -4.13
N GLN A 105 -15.34 -1.51 -4.01
CA GLN A 105 -16.34 -1.51 -2.95
C GLN A 105 -15.71 -1.78 -1.58
N THR A 106 -14.93 -2.85 -1.45
CA THR A 106 -14.31 -3.26 -0.17
C THR A 106 -13.32 -2.21 0.33
N ARG A 107 -12.49 -1.63 -0.56
CA ARG A 107 -11.63 -0.48 -0.23
C ARG A 107 -12.43 0.65 0.39
N LYS A 108 -13.58 1.01 -0.18
CA LYS A 108 -14.40 2.13 0.30
C LYS A 108 -15.05 1.83 1.65
N VAL A 109 -15.69 0.67 1.78
CA VAL A 109 -16.42 0.27 2.98
C VAL A 109 -15.46 -0.02 4.13
N ASN A 110 -14.54 -0.97 3.95
CA ASN A 110 -13.63 -1.40 5.01
C ASN A 110 -12.58 -0.33 5.29
N GLY A 111 -12.16 0.43 4.28
CA GLY A 111 -11.28 1.57 4.47
C GLY A 111 -11.90 2.64 5.38
N LYS A 112 -13.22 2.89 5.28
CA LYS A 112 -13.93 3.79 6.19
C LYS A 112 -13.94 3.24 7.63
N ILE A 113 -14.23 1.96 7.80
CA ILE A 113 -14.23 1.30 9.12
C ILE A 113 -12.86 1.44 9.80
N VAL A 114 -11.78 1.15 9.06
CA VAL A 114 -10.40 1.28 9.57
C VAL A 114 -10.07 2.73 9.88
N SER A 115 -10.50 3.68 9.03
CA SER A 115 -10.30 5.11 9.28
C SER A 115 -11.00 5.56 10.57
N ASP A 116 -12.24 5.15 10.79
CA ASP A 116 -13.02 5.50 11.98
C ASP A 116 -12.41 4.87 13.25
N LEU A 117 -11.92 3.63 13.15
CA LEU A 117 -11.17 2.97 14.23
C LEU A 117 -9.90 3.75 14.59
N ARG A 118 -9.09 4.13 13.59
CA ARG A 118 -7.85 4.90 13.81
C ARG A 118 -8.14 6.26 14.43
N LYS A 119 -9.22 6.92 14.03
CA LYS A 119 -9.67 8.18 14.65
C LYS A 119 -9.97 8.01 16.13
N ARG A 120 -10.76 6.99 16.50
CA ARG A 120 -11.07 6.69 17.92
C ARG A 120 -9.82 6.40 18.74
N VAL A 121 -8.89 5.61 18.19
CA VAL A 121 -7.61 5.29 18.86
C VAL A 121 -6.79 6.56 19.08
N ARG A 122 -6.72 7.44 18.09
CA ARG A 122 -6.02 8.71 18.21
C ARG A 122 -6.61 9.60 19.30
N GLU A 123 -7.92 9.76 19.33
CA GLU A 123 -8.61 10.56 20.35
C GLU A 123 -8.34 10.01 21.75
N ARG A 124 -8.38 8.68 21.91
CA ARG A 124 -8.01 8.00 23.16
C ARG A 124 -6.56 8.30 23.57
N LEU A 125 -5.60 8.18 22.64
CA LEU A 125 -4.19 8.41 22.94
C LEU A 125 -3.90 9.85 23.36
N ILE A 126 -4.54 10.82 22.71
CA ILE A 126 -4.42 12.23 23.08
C ILE A 126 -5.00 12.48 24.48
N ALA A 127 -6.12 11.83 24.82
CA ALA A 127 -6.77 12.00 26.12
C ALA A 127 -6.02 11.30 27.27
N GLN A 128 -5.48 10.11 27.04
CA GLN A 128 -4.81 9.31 28.08
C GLN A 128 -3.34 9.70 28.29
N GLY A 129 -2.66 10.17 27.24
CA GLY A 129 -1.22 10.41 27.28
C GLY A 129 -0.41 9.12 27.52
N GLY A 130 0.81 9.28 28.05
CA GLY A 130 1.72 8.19 28.39
C GLY A 130 2.64 7.75 27.25
N ASP A 131 3.42 6.70 27.52
CA ASP A 131 4.52 6.23 26.67
C ASP A 131 4.09 5.92 25.21
N GLU A 132 2.88 5.37 25.04
CA GLU A 132 2.33 5.08 23.71
C GLU A 132 2.08 6.36 22.89
N TYR A 133 1.57 7.41 23.54
CA TYR A 133 1.37 8.71 22.91
C TYR A 133 2.71 9.37 22.57
N GLU A 134 3.67 9.35 23.51
CA GLU A 134 5.00 9.94 23.30
C GLU A 134 5.73 9.28 22.13
N GLY A 135 5.73 7.94 22.08
CA GLY A 135 6.31 7.19 20.95
C GLY A 135 5.65 7.56 19.62
N ALA A 136 4.32 7.66 19.60
CA ALA A 136 3.59 8.06 18.40
C ALA A 136 3.87 9.52 17.99
N ALA A 137 4.04 10.43 18.96
CA ALA A 137 4.36 11.83 18.72
C ALA A 137 5.78 12.01 18.17
N ILE A 138 6.75 11.24 18.67
CA ILE A 138 8.13 11.20 18.15
C ILE A 138 8.11 10.70 16.70
N ALA A 139 7.39 9.61 16.42
CA ALA A 139 7.27 9.06 15.08
C ALA A 139 6.67 10.08 14.11
N LYS A 140 5.57 10.75 14.50
CA LYS A 140 4.96 11.82 13.69
C LYS A 140 5.91 12.98 13.44
N THR A 141 6.57 13.48 14.48
CA THR A 141 7.53 14.59 14.36
C THR A 141 8.70 14.23 13.43
N THR A 142 9.17 12.98 13.49
CA THR A 142 10.24 12.47 12.62
C THR A 142 9.80 12.44 11.17
N VAL A 143 8.59 11.94 10.90
CA VAL A 143 7.98 11.92 9.56
C VAL A 143 7.81 13.34 9.03
N ASP A 144 7.30 14.27 9.84
CA ASP A 144 7.09 15.66 9.42
C ASP A 144 8.41 16.36 9.08
N LYS A 145 9.48 16.10 9.85
CA LYS A 145 10.82 16.59 9.53
C LYS A 145 11.33 16.03 8.20
N TYR A 146 11.15 14.73 7.96
CA TYR A 146 11.55 14.10 6.71
C TYR A 146 10.84 14.73 5.50
N TRP A 147 9.53 14.96 5.59
CA TRP A 147 8.76 15.61 4.52
C TRP A 147 9.23 17.04 4.26
N LYS A 148 9.46 17.84 5.30
CA LYS A 148 9.99 19.21 5.14
C LYS A 148 11.32 19.24 4.38
N VAL A 149 12.21 18.29 4.65
CA VAL A 149 13.50 18.18 3.94
C VAL A 149 13.28 17.76 2.48
N LYS A 150 12.43 16.77 2.23
CA LYS A 150 12.13 16.29 0.87
C LYS A 150 11.43 17.33 0.01
N ASP A 151 10.47 18.06 0.57
CA ASP A 151 9.78 19.13 -0.12
C ASP A 151 10.75 20.24 -0.53
N LYS A 152 11.67 20.62 0.37
CA LYS A 152 12.73 21.58 0.05
C LYS A 152 13.60 21.10 -1.11
N GLN A 153 14.07 19.85 -1.07
CA GLN A 153 14.86 19.24 -2.16
C GLN A 153 14.10 19.24 -3.49
N TYR A 154 12.79 18.96 -3.46
CA TYR A 154 11.94 18.94 -4.64
C TYR A 154 11.76 20.34 -5.24
N GLN A 155 11.54 21.36 -4.41
CA GLN A 155 11.45 22.75 -4.87
C GLN A 155 12.78 23.23 -5.48
N GLU A 156 13.91 22.86 -4.87
CA GLU A 156 15.25 23.16 -5.42
C GLU A 156 15.49 22.47 -6.77
N TYR A 157 15.11 21.20 -6.90
CA TYR A 157 15.18 20.45 -8.16
C TYR A 157 14.32 21.11 -9.25
N ARG A 158 13.08 21.47 -8.93
CA ARG A 158 12.17 22.15 -9.85
C ARG A 158 12.73 23.49 -10.33
N CYS A 159 13.23 24.31 -9.41
CA CYS A 159 13.84 25.59 -9.74
C CYS A 159 15.09 25.41 -10.63
N ARG A 160 15.87 24.34 -10.42
CA ARG A 160 17.02 24.01 -11.27
C ARG A 160 16.59 23.56 -12.67
N GLN A 161 15.57 22.71 -12.78
CA GLN A 161 15.04 22.31 -14.09
C GLN A 161 14.48 23.49 -14.87
N GLU A 162 13.68 24.35 -14.23
CA GLU A 162 13.13 25.54 -14.87
C GLU A 162 14.24 26.46 -15.40
N LYS A 163 15.36 26.61 -14.66
CA LYS A 163 16.53 27.38 -15.15
C LYS A 163 17.22 26.73 -16.34
N LEU A 164 17.39 25.40 -16.32
CA LEU A 164 17.99 24.65 -17.43
C LEU A 164 17.12 24.71 -18.70
N ASP A 165 15.80 24.60 -18.56
CA ASP A 165 14.86 24.72 -19.67
C ASP A 165 14.85 26.15 -20.24
N PHE A 166 14.94 27.18 -19.38
CA PHE A 166 15.07 28.59 -19.81
C PHE A 166 16.40 28.87 -20.52
N GLU A 167 17.51 28.27 -20.10
CA GLU A 167 18.81 28.41 -20.78
C GLU A 167 18.83 27.65 -22.11
N ALA A 168 18.20 26.47 -22.20
CA ALA A 168 18.05 25.74 -23.45
C ALA A 168 17.27 26.54 -24.49
N LEU A 169 16.21 27.25 -24.08
CA LEU A 169 15.41 28.12 -24.95
C LEU A 169 16.13 29.39 -25.44
N LYS A 170 17.16 29.87 -24.72
CA LYS A 170 17.99 31.01 -25.15
C LYS A 170 19.07 30.66 -26.18
N ASN A 171 19.34 29.37 -26.35
CA ASN A 171 20.34 28.85 -27.30
C ASN A 171 19.73 28.42 -28.65
N PHE A 172 18.46 28.74 -28.89
CA PHE A 172 17.76 28.69 -30.19
C PHE A 172 17.50 30.12 -30.68
#